data_AF-A0A940RB76-F1
#
_entry.id   AF-A0A940RB76-F1
#
_cell.length_a   1.000
_cell.length_b   1.000
_cell.length_c   1.000
_cell.angle_alpha   90.00
_cell.angle_beta   90.00
_cell.angle_gamma   90.00
#
_symmetry.space_group_name_H-M   'P 1'
#
loop_
_entity.id
_entity.type
_entity.pdbx_description
1 polymer ?
#
loop_
_entity_poly.entity_id
_entity_poly.type
_entity_poly.pdbx_seq_one_letter_code
_entity_poly.pdbx_strand_id
1 'polypeptide(L)'
;MLRGVRVRVKVTNRPPQKHEGALIVSNHMGFVDILMLASLAPVSFITSHEMRETFFLGPITEMAGCFYVERRSRTKILEEMKSLARNLKEGLN
;
A
#
# COMPACT_ATOMS: atom_id res chain seq x y z
N MET A 1 7.54 -4.48 16.50
CA MET A 1 6.42 -4.78 17.41
C MET A 1 5.46 -3.61 17.36
N LEU A 2 4.18 -3.85 17.07
CA LEU A 2 3.16 -2.80 17.07
C LEU A 2 2.56 -2.71 18.47
N ARG A 3 3.10 -1.80 19.30
CA ARG A 3 2.76 -1.72 20.74
C ARG A 3 1.30 -1.32 20.99
N GLY A 4 0.73 -0.43 20.18
CA GLY A 4 -0.66 0.03 20.32
C GLY A 4 -1.72 -1.07 20.12
N VAL A 5 -1.39 -2.13 19.39
CA VAL A 5 -2.29 -3.28 19.11
C VAL A 5 -1.77 -4.61 19.67
N ARG A 6 -0.68 -4.58 20.45
CA ARG A 6 -0.04 -5.77 21.06
C ARG A 6 0.33 -6.87 20.06
N VAL A 7 0.75 -6.50 18.85
CA VAL A 7 1.16 -7.45 17.79
C VAL A 7 2.68 -7.60 17.71
N ARG A 8 3.15 -8.85 17.71
CA ARG A 8 4.55 -9.22 17.44
C ARG A 8 4.70 -9.68 16.00
N VAL A 9 5.49 -8.94 15.22
CA VAL A 9 5.79 -9.26 13.82
C VAL A 9 7.04 -10.13 13.76
N LYS A 10 6.97 -11.27 13.07
CA LYS A 10 8.11 -12.14 12.75
C LYS A 10 8.26 -12.19 11.23
N VAL A 11 9.45 -11.88 10.74
CA VAL A 11 9.77 -11.89 9.31
C VAL A 11 10.72 -13.04 9.02
N THR A 12 10.40 -13.83 8.01
CA THR A 12 11.24 -14.88 7.43
C THR A 12 11.59 -14.48 6.01
N ASN A 13 12.86 -14.65 5.60
CA ASN A 13 13.35 -14.25 4.27
C ASN A 13 13.13 -12.76 3.97
N ARG A 14 13.80 -11.90 4.74
CA ARG A 14 13.62 -10.45 4.63
C ARG A 14 14.04 -9.99 3.22
N PRO A 15 13.20 -9.25 2.49
CA PRO A 15 13.55 -8.75 1.16
C PRO A 15 14.71 -7.74 1.26
N PRO A 16 15.49 -7.58 0.18
CA PRO A 16 16.59 -6.61 0.16
C PRO A 16 16.07 -5.19 0.40
N GLN A 17 16.77 -4.44 1.25
CA GLN A 17 16.37 -3.07 1.65
C GLN A 17 16.53 -2.05 0.52
N LYS A 18 17.35 -2.34 -0.49
CA LYS A 18 17.50 -1.53 -1.69
C LYS A 18 16.85 -2.25 -2.86
N HIS A 19 15.89 -1.58 -3.49
CA HIS A 19 15.26 -2.02 -4.73
C HIS A 19 14.95 -0.80 -5.60
N GLU A 20 14.91 -0.99 -6.92
CA GLU A 20 14.52 0.04 -7.90
C GLU A 20 12.99 0.19 -8.01
N GLY A 21 12.25 -0.33 -7.02
CA GLY A 21 10.79 -0.43 -6.96
C GLY A 21 10.35 -1.89 -6.86
N ALA A 22 9.49 -2.21 -5.90
CA ALA A 22 9.04 -3.58 -5.65
C ALA A 22 7.54 -3.61 -5.33
N LEU A 23 6.82 -4.54 -5.96
CA LEU A 23 5.40 -4.78 -5.66
C LEU A 23 5.29 -5.87 -4.59
N ILE A 24 4.77 -5.51 -3.43
CA ILE A 24 4.45 -6.47 -2.37
C ILE A 24 3.06 -7.05 -2.63
N VAL A 25 2.99 -8.36 -2.81
CA VAL A 25 1.73 -9.09 -2.99
C VAL A 25 1.51 -9.99 -1.77
N SER A 26 0.35 -9.83 -1.13
CA SER A 26 -0.04 -10.58 0.06
C SER A 26 -1.54 -10.79 0.07
N ASN A 27 -2.00 -11.76 0.87
CA ASN A 27 -3.39 -11.78 1.30
C ASN A 27 -3.73 -10.51 2.09
N HIS A 28 -5.00 -10.08 2.03
CA HIS A 28 -5.53 -8.96 2.80
C HIS A 28 -6.66 -9.47 3.70
N MET A 29 -6.41 -9.55 5.00
CA MET A 29 -7.35 -9.99 6.02
C MET A 29 -7.95 -8.82 6.82
N GLY A 30 -7.27 -7.66 6.85
CA GLY A 30 -7.83 -6.46 7.45
C GLY A 30 -6.82 -5.34 7.68
N PHE A 31 -7.24 -4.31 8.41
CA PHE A 31 -6.44 -3.09 8.62
C PHE A 31 -5.11 -3.32 9.36
N VAL A 32 -4.99 -4.40 10.14
CA VAL A 32 -3.74 -4.74 10.82
C VAL A 32 -2.62 -5.03 9.82
N ASP A 33 -2.95 -5.57 8.64
CA ASP A 33 -1.97 -5.85 7.58
C ASP A 33 -1.20 -4.60 7.18
N ILE A 34 -1.91 -3.47 7.07
CA ILE A 34 -1.36 -2.18 6.68
C ILE A 34 -0.34 -1.71 7.72
N LEU A 35 -0.70 -1.77 9.01
CA LEU A 35 0.19 -1.38 10.10
C LEU A 35 1.42 -2.31 10.18
N MET A 36 1.22 -3.61 9.95
CA MET A 36 2.32 -4.57 9.96
C MET A 36 3.30 -4.30 8.83
N LEU A 37 2.82 -4.16 7.60
CA LEU A 37 3.65 -3.91 6.42
C LEU A 37 4.38 -2.56 6.53
N ALA A 38 3.68 -1.49 6.90
CA ALA A 38 4.27 -0.17 7.12
C ALA A 38 5.33 -0.15 8.24
N SER A 39 5.25 -1.08 9.19
CA SER A 39 6.29 -1.21 10.23
C SER A 39 7.56 -1.92 9.78
N LEU A 40 7.55 -2.56 8.61
CA LEU A 40 8.67 -3.36 8.10
C LEU A 40 9.53 -2.60 7.08
N ALA A 41 8.92 -1.72 6.28
CA ALA A 41 9.55 -0.93 5.25
C ALA A 41 8.69 0.31 4.91
N PRO A 42 9.28 1.38 4.34
CA PRO A 42 8.52 2.49 3.77
C PRO A 42 7.81 2.01 2.50
N VAL A 43 6.49 1.81 2.57
CA VAL A 43 5.67 1.25 1.49
C VAL A 43 4.41 2.09 1.31
N SER A 44 3.96 2.24 0.07
CA SER A 44 2.64 2.78 -0.24
C SER A 44 1.64 1.64 -0.49
N PHE A 45 0.34 1.94 -0.37
CA PHE A 45 -0.72 0.95 -0.54
C PHE A 45 -1.66 1.33 -1.68
N ILE A 46 -2.33 0.34 -2.25
CA ILE A 46 -3.37 0.54 -3.27
C ILE A 46 -4.73 0.47 -2.59
N THR A 47 -5.55 1.51 -2.71
CA THR A 47 -6.89 1.58 -2.13
C THR A 47 -7.90 2.19 -3.12
N SER A 48 -9.18 2.24 -2.77
CA SER A 48 -10.21 2.76 -3.67
C SER A 48 -10.40 4.28 -3.55
N HIS A 49 -10.96 4.91 -4.57
CA HIS A 49 -11.32 6.33 -4.50
C HIS A 49 -12.27 6.64 -3.33
N GLU A 50 -13.19 5.75 -2.99
CA GLU A 50 -14.08 5.93 -1.83
C GLU A 50 -13.30 6.01 -0.50
N MET A 51 -12.14 5.35 -0.39
CA MET A 51 -11.29 5.47 0.80
C MET A 51 -10.74 6.88 0.98
N ARG A 52 -10.42 7.57 -0.12
CA ARG A 52 -9.95 8.97 -0.11
C ARG A 52 -10.96 9.91 0.53
N GLU A 53 -12.25 9.62 0.36
CA GLU A 53 -13.36 10.43 0.87
C GLU A 53 -13.80 10.03 2.28
N THR A 54 -13.24 8.94 2.82
CA THR A 54 -13.63 8.44 4.14
C THR A 54 -13.12 9.38 5.23
N PHE A 55 -14.02 9.82 6.11
CA PHE A 55 -13.67 10.71 7.22
C PHE A 55 -12.57 10.10 8.10
N PHE A 56 -11.59 10.93 8.49
CA PHE A 56 -10.31 10.57 9.12
C PHE A 56 -9.35 9.70 8.29
N LEU A 57 -9.82 8.64 7.64
CA LEU A 57 -8.94 7.71 6.93
C LEU A 57 -8.39 8.31 5.62
N GLY A 58 -9.19 9.09 4.89
CA GLY A 58 -8.79 9.72 3.64
C GLY A 58 -7.52 10.58 3.76
N PRO A 59 -7.46 11.55 4.70
CA PRO A 59 -6.24 12.32 4.93
C PRO A 59 -5.04 11.46 5.33
N ILE A 60 -5.26 10.39 6.10
CA ILE A 60 -4.18 9.46 6.50
C ILE A 60 -3.63 8.72 5.28
N THR A 61 -4.50 8.19 4.42
CA THR A 61 -4.07 7.49 3.20
C THR A 61 -3.41 8.41 2.19
N GLU A 62 -3.83 9.68 2.11
CA GLU A 62 -3.19 10.69 1.28
C GLU A 62 -1.77 10.98 1.76
N MET A 63 -1.60 11.24 3.07
CA MET A 63 -0.28 11.47 3.68
C MET A 63 0.62 10.24 3.59
N ALA A 64 0.06 9.04 3.61
CA ALA A 64 0.78 7.79 3.44
C ALA A 64 1.19 7.51 1.97
N GLY A 65 0.80 8.35 1.01
CA GLY A 65 1.14 8.17 -0.40
C GLY A 65 0.36 7.05 -1.10
N CYS A 66 -0.82 6.68 -0.58
CA CYS A 66 -1.61 5.60 -1.18
C CYS A 66 -2.03 5.90 -2.62
N PHE A 67 -1.95 4.88 -3.48
CA PHE A 67 -2.47 4.90 -4.83
C PHE A 67 -3.96 4.58 -4.83
N TYR A 68 -4.77 5.43 -5.45
CA TYR A 68 -6.22 5.23 -5.55
C TYR A 68 -6.59 4.57 -6.87
N VAL A 69 -7.55 3.65 -6.83
CA VAL A 69 -8.09 2.98 -8.02
C VAL A 69 -9.61 3.04 -8.09
N GLU A 70 -10.15 3.26 -9.29
CA GLU A 70 -11.59 3.26 -9.58
C GLU A 70 -12.04 1.89 -10.09
N ARG A 71 -12.44 1.02 -9.17
CA ARG A 71 -12.75 -0.39 -9.47
C ARG A 71 -14.04 -0.57 -10.26
N ARG A 72 -14.95 0.41 -10.28
CA ARG A 72 -16.24 0.31 -10.99
C ARG A 72 -16.09 0.56 -12.50
N SER A 73 -15.00 1.19 -12.93
CA SER A 73 -14.72 1.47 -14.34
C SER A 73 -13.57 0.62 -14.86
N ARG A 74 -13.88 -0.37 -15.69
CA ARG A 74 -12.89 -1.28 -16.30
C ARG A 74 -11.85 -0.56 -17.15
N THR A 75 -12.20 0.57 -17.76
CA THR A 75 -11.26 1.35 -18.58
C THR A 75 -10.29 2.13 -17.70
N LYS A 76 -10.80 2.80 -16.65
CA LYS A 76 -9.97 3.60 -15.74
C LYS A 76 -8.97 2.75 -14.96
N ILE A 77 -9.41 1.60 -14.43
CA ILE A 77 -8.50 0.71 -13.68
C ILE A 77 -7.31 0.25 -14.53
N LEU A 78 -7.47 0.05 -15.85
CA LEU A 78 -6.36 -0.31 -16.72
C LEU A 78 -5.36 0.85 -16.91
N GLU A 79 -5.86 2.08 -17.00
CA GLU A 79 -5.02 3.28 -17.09
C GLU A 79 -4.26 3.54 -15.79
N GLU A 80 -4.94 3.39 -14.65
CA GLU A 80 -4.35 3.50 -13.31
C GLU A 80 -3.29 2.43 -13.07
N MET A 81 -3.55 1.17 -13.45
CA MET A 81 -2.56 0.09 -13.37
C MET A 81 -1.34 0.36 -14.25
N LYS A 82 -1.50 0.93 -15.45
CA LYS A 82 -0.37 1.37 -16.27
C LYS A 82 0.43 2.46 -15.58
N SER A 83 -0.24 3.41 -14.94
CA SER A 83 0.41 4.48 -14.17
C SER A 83 1.20 3.92 -12.99
N LEU A 84 0.59 3.02 -12.22
CA LEU A 84 1.24 2.33 -11.10
C LEU A 84 2.46 1.54 -11.56
N ALA A 85 2.36 0.82 -12.68
CA ALA A 85 3.49 0.08 -13.25
C ALA A 85 4.63 0.99 -13.72
N ARG A 86 4.33 2.21 -14.18
CA ARG A 86 5.37 3.21 -14.51
C ARG A 86 6.06 3.73 -13.25
N ASN A 87 5.29 4.15 -12.25
CA ASN A 87 5.83 4.63 -10.98
C ASN A 87 6.73 3.59 -10.31
N LEU A 88 6.30 2.32 -10.34
CA LEU A 88 7.08 1.21 -9.83
C LEU A 88 8.42 1.03 -10.55
N LYS A 89 8.47 1.25 -11.88
CA LYS A 89 9.72 1.21 -12.66
C LYS A 89 10.64 2.39 -12.40
N GLU A 90 10.08 3.52 -11.96
CA GLU A 90 10.82 4.74 -11.61
C GLU A 90 11.32 4.73 -10.15
N GLY A 91 11.09 3.63 -9.41
CA GLY A 91 11.53 3.49 -8.02
C GLY A 91 10.69 4.22 -6.99
N LEU A 92 9.47 4.63 -7.38
CA LEU A 92 8.49 5.16 -6.44
C LEU A 92 7.83 4.00 -5.68
N ASN A 93 7.87 4.08 -4.35
CA ASN A 93 7.29 3.10 -3.43
C ASN A 93 5.80 3.32 -3.18
#